data_AF-A0A0Q8N790-F1
#
_entry.id   AF-A0A0Q8N790-F1
#
_cell.length_a   1.000
_cell.length_b   1.000
_cell.length_c   1.000
_cell.angle_alpha   90.00
_cell.angle_beta   90.00
_cell.angle_gamma   90.00
#
_symmetry.space_group_name_H-M   'P 1'
#
loop_
_entity.id
_entity.type
_entity.pdbx_description
1 polymer ?
#
loop_
_entity_poly.entity_id
_entity_poly.type
_entity_poly.pdbx_seq_one_letter_code
_entity_poly.pdbx_strand_id
1 'polypeptide(L)' 'MSAKRSDGDHAADDIHSRKTIMNPIRIAKSWLSYRRTLSELGSLSNQTLSDIGVSRYEIRNIASRAFR' A
#
# COMPACT_ATOMS: atom_id res chain seq x y z
N MET A 1 39.47 2.03 49.87
CA MET A 1 38.07 2.19 49.43
C MET A 1 38.09 3.01 48.16
N SER A 2 37.96 2.38 46.99
CA SER A 2 37.77 3.10 45.72
C SER A 2 36.65 2.39 44.98
N ALA A 3 35.62 3.17 44.65
CA ALA A 3 34.32 2.67 44.30
C ALA A 3 34.31 1.97 42.94
N LYS A 4 33.75 0.76 42.97
CA LYS A 4 33.20 -0.02 41.87
C LYS A 4 32.24 0.82 41.02
N ARG A 5 32.43 0.86 39.70
CA ARG A 5 31.35 0.93 38.68
C ARG A 5 31.81 0.19 37.43
N SER A 6 31.54 -1.11 37.42
CA SER A 6 31.32 -1.90 36.22
C SER A 6 29.87 -1.67 35.82
N ASP A 7 29.61 -1.26 34.58
CA ASP A 7 28.34 -1.40 33.83
C ASP A 7 28.70 -0.90 32.42
N GLY A 8 28.82 -1.70 31.37
CA GLY A 8 28.08 -2.89 31.02
C GLY A 8 27.61 -2.69 29.59
N ASP A 9 28.23 -3.43 28.67
CA ASP A 9 27.90 -3.49 27.25
C ASP A 9 26.39 -3.62 27.00
N HIS A 10 25.75 -2.63 26.38
CA HIS A 10 24.43 -2.78 25.74
C HIS A 10 24.43 -2.07 24.39
N ALA A 11 25.16 -2.68 23.46
CA ALA A 11 24.97 -2.50 22.04
C ALA A 11 23.96 -3.55 21.55
N ALA A 12 22.65 -3.45 21.87
CA ALA A 12 21.67 -4.44 21.35
C ALA A 12 20.19 -4.07 21.51
N ASP A 13 19.73 -2.87 21.13
CA ASP A 13 18.31 -2.54 20.94
C ASP A 13 18.23 -1.06 20.57
N ASP A 14 17.95 -0.70 19.33
CA ASP A 14 16.57 -0.61 18.92
C ASP A 14 16.56 -0.73 17.40
N ILE A 15 16.12 -1.90 16.93
CA ILE A 15 15.39 -1.95 15.67
C ILE A 15 14.09 -1.19 15.96
N HIS A 16 14.19 0.14 16.02
CA HIS A 16 13.05 1.03 16.09
C HIS A 16 12.39 0.87 14.73
N SER A 17 11.49 -0.11 14.71
CA SER A 17 10.57 -0.44 13.65
C SER A 17 10.25 0.86 12.94
N ARG A 18 10.74 1.01 11.70
CA ARG A 18 10.32 2.08 10.80
C ARG A 18 8.84 1.82 10.56
N LYS A 19 8.01 2.23 11.52
CA LYS A 19 6.57 2.31 11.44
C LYS A 19 6.35 3.34 10.36
N THR A 20 6.37 2.86 9.12
CA THR A 20 6.07 3.64 7.94
C THR A 20 4.73 4.24 8.23
N ILE A 21 4.70 5.53 8.58
CA ILE A 21 3.48 6.22 8.95
C ILE A 21 2.61 6.16 7.69
N MET A 22 1.68 5.21 7.67
CA MET A 22 0.75 5.04 6.58
C MET A 22 -0.18 6.25 6.63
N ASN A 23 0.11 7.23 5.78
CA ASN A 23 -0.63 8.47 5.75
C ASN A 23 -2.10 8.17 5.35
N PRO A 24 -3.10 8.44 6.21
CA PRO A 24 -4.50 8.10 5.95
C PRO A 24 -5.05 8.81 4.72
N ILE A 25 -4.53 10.01 4.40
CA ILE A 25 -4.87 10.75 3.17
C ILE A 25 -4.38 9.97 1.94
N ARG A 26 -3.21 9.34 2.01
CA ARG A 26 -2.71 8.49 0.91
C ARG A 26 -3.60 7.26 0.74
N ILE A 27 -4.01 6.61 1.82
CA ILE A 27 -4.93 5.46 1.77
C ILE A 27 -6.27 5.86 1.13
N ALA A 28 -6.84 6.99 1.54
CA ALA A 28 -8.10 7.49 0.99
C ALA A 28 -7.98 7.82 -0.50
N LYS A 29 -6.86 8.44 -0.93
CA LYS A 29 -6.58 8.71 -2.35
C LYS A 29 -6.47 7.43 -3.16
N SER A 30 -5.71 6.44 -2.68
CA SER A 30 -5.57 5.13 -3.31
C SER A 30 -6.92 4.40 -3.44
N TRP A 31 -7.77 4.46 -2.40
CA TRP A 31 -9.13 3.90 -2.45
C TRP A 31 -10.03 4.62 -3.46
N LEU A 32 -9.96 5.95 -3.53
CA LEU A 32 -10.72 6.72 -4.50
C LEU A 32 -10.31 6.37 -5.94
N SER A 33 -9.01 6.26 -6.20
CA SER A 33 -8.48 5.81 -7.50
C SER A 33 -9.01 4.42 -7.87
N TYR A 34 -8.95 3.46 -6.93
CA TYR A 34 -9.51 2.13 -7.12
C TYR A 34 -10.99 2.16 -7.53
N ARG A 35 -11.80 2.91 -6.77
CA ARG A 35 -13.25 3.06 -7.04
C ARG A 35 -13.52 3.69 -8.39
N ARG A 36 -12.74 4.71 -8.75
CA ARG A 36 -12.84 5.38 -10.05
C ARG A 36 -12.54 4.41 -11.19
N THR A 37 -11.42 3.67 -11.12
CA THR A 37 -11.05 2.67 -12.14
C THR A 37 -12.10 1.57 -12.27
N LEU A 38 -12.64 1.07 -11.14
CA LEU A 38 -13.72 0.09 -11.16
C LEU A 38 -14.98 0.64 -11.83
N SER A 39 -15.37 1.88 -11.53
CA SER A 39 -16.58 2.48 -12.10
C SER A 39 -16.42 2.76 -13.59
N GLU A 40 -15.28 3.32 -14.00
CA GLU A 40 -14.99 3.63 -15.40
C GLU A 40 -14.97 2.35 -16.24
N LEU A 41 -14.11 1.39 -15.92
CA LEU A 41 -14.01 0.13 -16.68
C LEU A 41 -15.25 -0.76 -16.51
N GLY A 42 -15.85 -0.79 -15.32
CA GLY A 42 -17.03 -1.62 -15.03
C GLY A 42 -18.30 -1.15 -15.73
N SER A 43 -18.36 0.13 -16.09
CA SER A 43 -19.45 0.72 -16.89
C SER A 43 -19.33 0.41 -18.39
N LEU A 44 -18.14 0.01 -18.87
CA LEU A 44 -17.93 -0.32 -20.27
C LEU A 44 -18.54 -1.68 -20.63
N SER A 45 -18.95 -1.82 -21.89
CA SER A 45 -19.44 -3.09 -22.43
C SER A 45 -18.31 -4.11 -22.58
N ASN A 46 -18.65 -5.41 -22.62
CA ASN A 46 -17.66 -6.46 -22.88
C ASN A 46 -16.93 -6.27 -24.21
N GLN A 47 -17.60 -5.77 -25.25
CA GLN A 47 -16.98 -5.47 -26.55
C GLN A 47 -15.95 -4.35 -26.40
N THR A 48 -16.33 -3.23 -25.77
CA THR A 48 -15.41 -2.09 -25.57
C THR A 48 -14.20 -2.49 -24.74
N LEU A 49 -14.40 -3.31 -23.71
CA LEU A 49 -13.31 -3.88 -22.92
C LEU A 49 -12.40 -4.76 -23.78
N SER A 50 -12.98 -5.61 -24.64
CA SER A 50 -12.22 -6.45 -25.57
C SER A 50 -11.42 -5.63 -26.58
N ASP A 51 -11.98 -4.54 -27.12
CA ASP A 51 -11.31 -3.65 -28.06
C ASP A 51 -10.05 -2.99 -27.45
N ILE A 52 -10.08 -2.69 -26.16
CA ILE A 52 -8.91 -2.17 -25.42
C ILE A 52 -8.04 -3.28 -24.79
N GLY A 53 -8.33 -4.55 -25.07
CA GLY A 53 -7.56 -5.70 -24.57
C GLY A 53 -7.74 -5.98 -23.07
N VAL A 54 -8.85 -5.54 -22.46
CA VAL A 54 -9.16 -5.77 -21.05
C VAL A 54 -10.30 -6.78 -20.91
N SER A 55 -10.17 -7.71 -19.97
CA SER A 55 -11.26 -8.60 -19.58
C SER A 55 -11.97 -8.08 -18.33
N ARG A 56 -13.28 -8.35 -18.19
CA ARG A 56 -14.08 -8.02 -16.99
C ARG A 56 -13.43 -8.51 -15.69
N TYR A 57 -12.76 -9.66 -15.74
CA TYR A 57 -12.09 -10.25 -14.58
C TYR A 57 -10.82 -9.47 -14.18
N GLU A 58 -10.14 -8.87 -15.15
CA GLU A 58 -8.91 -8.08 -14.93
C GLU A 58 -9.18 -6.71 -14.32
N ILE A 59 -10.40 -6.16 -14.47
CA ILE A 59 -10.75 -4.82 -13.95
C ILE A 59 -10.41 -4.68 -12.46
N ARG A 60 -10.69 -5.71 -11.66
CA ARG A 60 -10.37 -5.70 -10.22
C ARG A 60 -8.87 -5.70 -9.98
N ASN A 61 -8.12 -6.48 -10.75
CA ASN A 61 -6.67 -6.55 -10.66
C ASN A 61 -6.01 -5.22 -11.07
N ILE A 62 -6.46 -4.63 -12.18
CA ILE A 62 -6.02 -3.31 -12.67
C ILE A 62 -6.33 -2.22 -11.63
N ALA A 63 -7.55 -2.20 -11.10
CA ALA A 63 -7.94 -1.23 -10.07
C ALA A 63 -7.07 -1.37 -8.81
N SER A 64 -6.76 -2.60 -8.37
CA SER A 64 -5.88 -2.84 -7.22
C SER A 64 -4.46 -2.32 -7.41
N ARG A 65 -3.97 -2.24 -8.66
CA ARG A 65 -2.65 -1.65 -8.96
C ARG A 65 -2.62 -0.14 -8.73
N ALA A 66 -3.77 0.54 -8.85
CA ALA A 66 -3.90 1.97 -8.50
C ALA A 66 -3.79 2.23 -6.99
N PHE A 67 -3.83 1.18 -6.16
CA PHE A 67 -3.64 1.29 -4.71
C PHE A 67 -2.16 1.33 -4.30
N ARG A 68 -1.24 0.92 -5.19
CA ARG A 68 0.21 0.88 -4.93
C ARG A 68 0.85 2.26 -4.95
#